data_AF-A0A9E1LR88-F1
#
_entry.id   AF-A0A9E1LR88-F1
#
_cell.length_a   1.000
_cell.length_b   1.000
_cell.length_c   1.000
_cell.angle_alpha   90.00
_cell.angle_beta   90.00
_cell.angle_gamma   90.00
#
_symmetry.space_group_name_H-M   'P 1'
#
loop_
_entity.id
_entity.type
_entity.pdbx_description
1 polymer ?
#
loop_
_entity_poly.entity_id
_entity_poly.type
_entity_poly.pdbx_seq_one_letter_code
_entity_poly.pdbx_strand_id
1 'polypeptide(L)'
;MDRKSQRELSRLSREAQRLWEEQRDVLSHAKDVARHASRSASDLAKREVLPIAHDTYRDTIEPVLSRIPWKKAEPVKKSSNPFVFILMAIGTIALAIVSYAAWQT
;
A
#
# COMPACT_ATOMS: atom_id res chain seq x y z
N MET A 1 21.41 15.86 -25.37
CA MET A 1 21.55 15.48 -23.95
C MET A 1 22.91 15.94 -23.47
N ASP A 2 22.92 16.97 -22.64
CA ASP A 2 24.16 17.60 -22.21
C ASP A 2 24.95 16.67 -21.27
N ARG A 3 26.25 16.52 -21.50
CA ARG A 3 27.13 15.64 -20.70
C ARG A 3 27.15 16.06 -19.23
N LYS A 4 26.89 17.34 -18.94
CA LYS A 4 26.79 17.86 -17.58
C LYS A 4 25.56 17.32 -16.86
N SER A 5 24.40 17.29 -17.53
CA SER A 5 23.17 16.75 -16.95
C SER A 5 23.26 15.26 -16.61
N GLN A 6 23.93 14.45 -17.44
CA GLN A 6 24.15 13.03 -17.12
C GLN A 6 25.06 12.84 -15.90
N ARG A 7 26.09 13.69 -15.75
CA ARG A 7 26.97 13.64 -14.57
C ARG A 7 26.24 14.02 -13.30
N GLU A 8 25.41 15.06 -13.35
CA GLU A 8 24.58 15.49 -12.22
C GLU A 8 23.54 14.42 -11.83
N LEU A 9 22.84 13.84 -12.80
CA LEU A 9 21.94 12.71 -12.57
C LEU A 9 22.66 11.51 -11.95
N SER A 10 23.86 11.18 -12.44
CA SER A 10 24.66 10.07 -11.87
C SER A 10 25.13 10.37 -10.44
N ARG A 11 25.29 11.64 -10.08
CA ARG A 11 25.65 12.06 -8.72
C ARG A 11 24.43 11.95 -7.80
N LEU A 12 23.28 12.48 -8.25
CA LEU A 12 22.02 12.42 -7.53
C LEU A 12 21.56 10.96 -7.32
N SER A 13 21.71 10.10 -8.33
CA SER A 13 21.34 8.68 -8.19
C SER A 13 22.23 7.94 -7.19
N ARG A 14 23.54 8.23 -7.16
CA ARG A 14 24.46 7.67 -6.15
C ARG A 14 24.14 8.14 -4.74
N GLU A 15 23.75 9.41 -4.59
CA GLU A 15 23.38 9.98 -3.29
C GLU A 15 22.04 9.43 -2.80
N ALA A 16 21.04 9.32 -3.69
CA ALA A 16 19.77 8.65 -3.40
C ALA A 16 19.95 7.17 -3.06
N GLN A 17 20.85 6.45 -3.74
CA GLN A 17 21.16 5.05 -3.43
C GLN A 17 21.76 4.91 -2.04
N ARG A 18 22.67 5.81 -1.64
CA ARG A 18 23.26 5.81 -0.30
C ARG A 18 22.19 6.04 0.78
N LEU A 19 21.33 7.03 0.59
CA LEU A 19 20.22 7.32 1.51
C LEU A 19 19.21 6.15 1.58
N TRP A 20 18.96 5.49 0.46
CA TRP A 20 18.10 4.32 0.41
C TRP A 20 18.67 3.14 1.22
N GLU A 21 19.97 2.88 1.10
CA GLU A 21 20.63 1.84 1.92
C GLU A 21 20.54 2.16 3.41
N GLU A 22 20.68 3.42 3.81
CA GLU A 22 20.50 3.85 5.20
C GLU A 22 19.05 3.64 5.70
N GLN A 23 18.03 3.83 4.85
CA GLN A 23 16.62 3.57 5.21
C GLN A 23 16.19 2.10 5.08
N ARG A 24 16.94 1.27 4.35
CA ARG A 24 16.66 -0.17 4.19
C ARG A 24 16.71 -0.91 5.52
N ASP A 25 17.57 -0.47 6.43
CA ASP A 25 17.68 -1.04 7.78
C ASP A 25 16.42 -0.77 8.61
N VAL A 26 15.91 0.46 8.59
CA VAL A 26 14.64 0.84 9.24
C VAL A 26 13.46 0.08 8.63
N LEU A 27 13.42 -0.07 7.31
CA LEU A 27 12.38 -0.84 6.63
C LEU A 27 12.44 -2.32 7.00
N SER A 28 13.65 -2.89 7.16
CA SER A 28 13.82 -4.26 7.62
C SER A 28 13.27 -4.43 9.03
N HIS A 29 13.63 -3.53 9.94
CA HIS A 29 13.12 -3.55 11.31
C HIS A 29 11.59 -3.38 11.37
N ALA A 30 11.03 -2.47 10.56
CA ALA A 30 9.60 -2.27 10.44
C ALA A 30 8.89 -3.52 9.90
N LYS A 31 9.49 -4.25 8.95
CA LYS A 31 8.96 -5.53 8.44
C LYS A 31 8.95 -6.59 9.52
N ASP A 32 10.00 -6.69 10.33
CA ASP A 32 10.05 -7.65 11.43
C ASP A 32 8.97 -7.33 12.47
N VAL A 33 8.87 -6.07 12.93
CA VAL A 33 7.82 -5.61 13.85
C VAL A 33 6.43 -5.82 13.26
N ALA A 34 6.21 -5.46 12.00
CA ALA A 34 4.92 -5.66 11.32
C ALA A 34 4.58 -7.14 11.17
N ARG A 35 5.55 -8.03 10.94
CA ARG A 35 5.33 -9.48 10.84
C ARG A 35 4.98 -10.07 12.21
N HIS A 36 5.62 -9.60 13.28
CA HIS A 36 5.27 -9.98 14.64
C HIS A 36 3.87 -9.47 15.04
N ALA A 37 3.58 -8.21 14.78
CA ALA A 37 2.27 -7.61 15.04
C ALA A 37 1.17 -8.25 14.19
N SER A 38 1.43 -8.56 12.92
CA SER A 38 0.47 -9.20 12.01
C SER A 38 0.13 -10.62 12.46
N ARG A 39 1.09 -11.39 12.97
CA ARG A 39 0.81 -12.72 13.54
C ARG A 39 -0.11 -12.62 14.76
N SER A 40 0.22 -11.73 15.70
CA SER A 40 -0.60 -11.49 16.90
C SER A 40 -2.00 -10.95 16.56
N ALA A 41 -2.07 -10.01 15.61
CA ALA A 41 -3.32 -9.46 15.11
C ALA A 41 -4.14 -10.50 14.34
N SER A 42 -3.51 -11.44 13.64
CA SER A 42 -4.23 -12.52 12.93
C SER A 42 -4.86 -13.52 13.88
N ASP A 43 -4.21 -13.82 15.00
CA ASP A 43 -4.75 -14.72 16.02
C ASP A 43 -5.91 -14.06 16.78
N LEU A 44 -5.80 -12.77 17.09
CA LEU A 44 -6.90 -11.98 17.65
C LEU A 44 -8.04 -11.80 16.63
N ALA A 45 -7.71 -11.51 15.37
CA ALA A 45 -8.71 -11.37 14.31
C ALA A 45 -9.51 -12.66 14.09
N LYS A 46 -8.84 -13.83 14.10
CA LYS A 46 -9.52 -15.12 14.00
C LYS A 46 -10.43 -15.40 15.21
N ARG A 47 -10.03 -14.97 16.41
CA ARG A 47 -10.82 -15.23 17.63
C ARG A 47 -12.00 -14.28 17.80
N GLU A 48 -11.85 -13.01 17.41
CA GLU A 48 -12.82 -11.96 17.74
C GLU A 48 -13.62 -11.48 16.53
N VAL A 49 -13.02 -11.50 15.33
CA VAL A 49 -13.65 -10.94 14.12
C VAL A 49 -14.43 -12.01 13.33
N LEU A 50 -14.08 -13.30 13.46
CA LEU A 50 -14.87 -14.38 12.85
C LEU A 50 -16.30 -14.52 13.41
N PRO A 51 -16.54 -14.48 14.74
CA PRO A 51 -17.91 -14.51 15.26
C PRO A 51 -18.63 -13.17 15.09
N ILE A 52 -17.96 -12.03 15.30
CA ILE A 52 -18.58 -10.71 15.09
C ILE A 52 -18.95 -10.51 13.62
N ALA A 53 -18.15 -10.96 12.65
CA ALA A 53 -18.53 -10.89 11.24
C ALA A 53 -19.62 -11.91 10.85
N HIS A 54 -19.87 -12.96 11.63
CA HIS A 54 -21.00 -13.86 11.36
C HIS A 54 -22.30 -13.33 11.99
N ASP A 55 -22.24 -12.91 13.25
CA ASP A 55 -23.39 -12.42 14.02
C ASP A 55 -23.80 -11.00 13.61
N THR A 56 -22.85 -10.10 13.33
CA THR A 56 -23.14 -8.75 12.81
C THR A 56 -23.59 -8.79 11.35
N TYR A 57 -23.14 -9.76 10.55
CA TYR A 57 -23.65 -9.95 9.19
C TYR A 57 -25.09 -10.45 9.20
N ARG A 58 -25.46 -11.33 10.14
CA ARG A 58 -26.84 -11.76 10.28
C ARG A 58 -27.75 -10.65 10.83
N ASP A 59 -27.36 -9.97 11.91
CA ASP A 59 -28.25 -9.04 12.60
C ASP A 59 -28.27 -7.62 11.97
N THR A 60 -27.19 -7.20 11.31
CA THR A 60 -27.09 -5.85 10.70
C THR A 60 -27.26 -5.86 9.18
N ILE A 61 -26.83 -6.91 8.49
CA ILE A 61 -26.89 -6.96 7.01
C ILE A 61 -28.19 -7.57 6.52
N GLU A 62 -28.82 -8.52 7.22
CA GLU A 62 -30.12 -9.09 6.83
C GLU A 62 -31.28 -8.07 6.75
N PRO A 63 -31.48 -7.15 7.72
CA PRO A 63 -32.54 -6.13 7.63
C PRO A 63 -32.22 -5.00 6.63
N VAL A 64 -30.94 -4.79 6.31
CA VAL A 64 -30.51 -3.78 5.35
C VAL A 64 -30.57 -4.33 3.92
N LEU A 65 -30.14 -5.58 3.70
CA LEU A 65 -30.19 -6.27 2.41
C LEU A 65 -31.63 -6.54 1.96
N SER A 66 -32.53 -6.84 2.90
CA SER A 66 -33.97 -6.99 2.63
C SER A 66 -34.70 -5.67 2.36
N ARG A 67 -34.11 -4.51 2.74
CA ARG A 67 -34.64 -3.17 2.45
C ARG A 67 -34.00 -2.50 1.23
N ILE A 68 -32.96 -3.08 0.64
CA ILE A 68 -32.29 -2.51 -0.54
C ILE A 68 -32.90 -3.12 -1.82
N PRO A 69 -33.65 -2.36 -2.64
CA PRO A 69 -33.86 -2.74 -4.04
C PRO A 69 -32.53 -2.54 -4.75
N TRP A 70 -31.89 -3.61 -5.24
CA TRP A 70 -30.59 -3.65 -5.93
C TRP A 70 -30.25 -2.36 -6.72
N LYS A 71 -29.73 -1.35 -6.04
CA LYS A 71 -29.27 -0.08 -6.60
C LYS A 71 -27.77 -0.01 -6.38
N LYS A 72 -27.08 0.30 -7.46
CA LYS A 72 -25.61 0.30 -7.61
C LYS A 72 -24.92 0.89 -6.39
N ALA A 73 -23.96 0.13 -5.86
CA ALA A 73 -23.14 0.51 -4.71
C ALA A 73 -22.54 1.91 -4.90
N GLU A 74 -22.70 2.77 -3.90
CA GLU A 74 -22.03 4.06 -3.86
C GLU A 74 -20.51 3.85 -3.80
N PRO A 75 -19.72 4.67 -4.50
CA PRO A 75 -18.27 4.53 -4.49
C PRO A 75 -17.77 4.78 -3.06
N VAL A 76 -17.07 3.79 -2.49
CA VAL A 76 -16.38 3.89 -1.21
C VAL A 76 -15.63 5.22 -1.16
N LYS A 77 -16.00 6.10 -0.22
CA LYS A 77 -15.33 7.40 -0.04
C LYS A 77 -13.84 7.13 0.16
N LYS A 78 -13.05 7.59 -0.81
CA LYS A 78 -11.59 7.41 -0.87
C LYS A 78 -10.96 7.98 0.41
N SER A 79 -10.48 7.11 1.29
CA SER A 79 -9.83 7.53 2.53
C SER A 79 -8.63 8.41 2.21
N SER A 80 -8.63 9.63 2.72
CA SER A 80 -7.54 10.61 2.61
C SER A 80 -6.38 10.24 3.55
N ASN A 81 -5.90 9.00 3.44
CA ASN A 81 -4.75 8.54 4.20
C ASN A 81 -3.49 8.93 3.42
N PRO A 82 -2.63 9.83 3.96
CA PRO A 82 -1.45 10.33 3.25
C PRO A 82 -0.51 9.19 2.82
N PHE A 83 -0.50 8.08 3.57
CA PHE A 83 0.25 6.87 3.24
C PHE A 83 -0.17 6.22 1.91
N VAL A 84 -1.47 6.25 1.57
CA VAL A 84 -1.99 5.69 0.31
C VAL A 84 -1.55 6.55 -0.88
N PHE A 85 -1.46 7.87 -0.71
CA PHE A 85 -0.92 8.77 -1.73
C PHE A 85 0.58 8.55 -1.95
N ILE A 86 1.34 8.37 -0.88
CA ILE A 86 2.78 8.07 -0.95
C ILE A 86 3.00 6.73 -1.67
N LEU A 87 2.24 5.68 -1.31
CA LEU A 87 2.32 4.38 -1.99
C LEU A 87 1.89 4.44 -3.46
N MET A 88 0.81 5.14 -3.78
CA MET A 88 0.37 5.33 -5.17
C MET A 88 1.40 6.10 -5.99
N ALA A 89 2.02 7.15 -5.42
CA ALA A 89 3.06 7.92 -6.09
C ALA A 89 4.33 7.08 -6.33
N ILE A 90 4.77 6.28 -5.35
CA ILE A 90 5.90 5.36 -5.53
C ILE A 90 5.55 4.30 -6.59
N GLY A 91 4.34 3.74 -6.53
CA GLY A 91 3.86 2.74 -7.49
C GLY A 91 3.82 3.25 -8.92
N THR A 92 3.36 4.50 -9.15
CA THR A 92 3.34 5.10 -10.49
C THR A 92 4.74 5.44 -11.00
N ILE A 93 5.65 5.92 -10.15
CA ILE A 93 7.05 6.17 -10.53
C ILE A 93 7.75 4.87 -10.92
N ALA A 94 7.58 3.80 -10.13
CA ALA A 94 8.15 2.50 -10.44
C ALA A 94 7.61 1.95 -11.78
N LEU A 95 6.31 2.07 -12.02
CA LEU A 95 5.68 1.65 -13.28
C LEU A 95 6.24 2.44 -14.48
N ALA A 96 6.45 3.75 -14.32
CA ALA A 96 7.02 4.60 -15.37
C ALA A 96 8.48 4.23 -15.72
N ILE A 97 9.31 3.94 -14.72
CA ILE A 97 10.71 3.50 -14.92
C ILE A 97 10.76 2.15 -15.65
N VAL A 98 9.92 1.18 -15.23
CA VAL A 98 9.85 -0.15 -15.87
C VAL A 98 9.37 -0.04 -17.32
N SER A 99 8.38 0.81 -17.58
CA SER A 99 7.87 1.04 -18.94
C SER A 99 8.92 1.66 -19.86
N TYR A 100 9.75 2.57 -19.32
CA TYR A 100 10.85 3.18 -20.07
C TYR A 100 11.98 2.17 -20.37
N ALA A 101 12.33 1.31 -19.42
CA ALA A 101 13.34 0.27 -19.62
C ALA A 101 12.89 -0.81 -20.62
N ALA A 102 11.59 -1.13 -20.65
CA ALA A 102 11.02 -2.14 -21.56
C ALA A 102 11.09 -1.75 -23.05
N TRP A 103 11.33 -0.48 -23.37
CA TRP A 103 11.53 0.02 -24.74
C TRP A 103 12.96 0.49 -25.03
N GLN A 104 13.88 0.29 -24.08
CA GLN A 104 15.30 0.58 -24.25
C GLN A 104 16.15 -0.69 -24.47
N THR A 105 15.50 -1.85 -24.55
CA THR A 105 16.06 -3.08 -25.15
C THR A 105 15.73 -3.14 -26.63
#